data_AF-A0A382AH72-F1
#
_entry.id   AF-A0A382AH72-F1
#
_cell.length_a   1.000
_cell.length_b   1.000
_cell.length_c   1.000
_cell.angle_alpha   90.00
_cell.angle_beta   90.00
_cell.angle_gamma   90.00
#
_symmetry.space_group_name_H-M   'P 1'
#
loop_
_entity.id
_entity.type
_entity.pdbx_description
1 polymer ?
#
loop_
_entity_poly.entity_id
_entity_poly.type
_entity_poly.pdbx_seq_one_letter_code
_entity_poly.pdbx_strand_id
1 'polypeptide(L)'
;MTENQGKVKCVAKGARKIKNRFWGALEPMSLIHLMYFGKEHKSLFRLNHSDIIESFQTIRDDFNKLYTGVYFLDLIDSMILEGHREKKIFALLYQSLAALNQQTELEPLRRLFEIRLLSLSGYTPQLEHCVLCKSLPENGKIPFSYAHNGILCIACSNRARIDIQLSTGTRNYIKKLLDVEIKTCERLKFSKSKTNEIEKVTHRLVLSHLGRELKSYPFIKNMAELARNS
;
A
#
# COMPACT_ATOMS: atom_id res chain seq x y z
N MET A 1 -4.43 -1.94 12.92
CA MET A 1 -2.95 -2.03 13.01
C MET A 1 -2.51 -1.20 14.21
N THR A 2 -1.50 -1.64 14.96
CA THR A 2 -0.90 -0.89 16.08
C THR A 2 0.59 -0.71 15.82
N GLU A 3 1.20 0.34 16.38
CA GLU A 3 2.62 0.62 16.19
C GLU A 3 3.52 -0.51 16.71
N ASN A 4 3.24 -1.00 17.93
CA ASN A 4 4.14 -1.91 18.63
C ASN A 4 3.74 -3.38 18.58
N GLN A 5 2.47 -3.69 18.28
CA GLN A 5 1.93 -5.05 18.37
C GLN A 5 1.42 -5.58 17.02
N GLY A 6 1.61 -4.84 15.93
CA GLY A 6 1.13 -5.23 14.61
C GLY A 6 -0.41 -5.18 14.53
N LYS A 7 -1.00 -6.03 13.69
CA LYS A 7 -2.47 -6.16 13.63
C LYS A 7 -2.95 -6.95 14.85
N VAL A 8 -3.91 -6.39 15.57
CA VAL A 8 -4.58 -7.01 16.71
C VAL A 8 -6.09 -7.01 16.47
N LYS A 9 -6.76 -8.10 16.87
CA LYS A 9 -8.22 -8.18 16.87
C LYS A 9 -8.76 -7.93 18.27
N CYS A 10 -9.69 -6.99 18.38
CA CYS A 10 -10.30 -6.60 19.64
C CYS A 10 -11.83 -6.64 19.56
N VAL A 11 -12.48 -7.00 20.66
CA VAL A 11 -13.92 -6.83 20.85
C VAL A 11 -14.19 -5.64 21.76
N ALA A 12 -14.92 -4.65 21.24
CA ALA A 12 -15.39 -3.50 21.99
C ALA A 12 -16.83 -3.74 22.49
N LYS A 13 -16.96 -4.29 23.70
CA LYS A 13 -18.28 -4.55 24.30
C LYS A 13 -19.02 -3.23 24.54
N GLY A 14 -20.26 -3.14 24.04
CA GLY A 14 -21.10 -1.96 24.20
C GLY A 14 -20.84 -0.83 23.21
N ALA A 15 -19.95 -1.01 22.21
CA ALA A 15 -19.66 0.00 21.20
C ALA A 15 -20.86 0.37 20.30
N ARG A 16 -21.93 -0.44 20.27
CA ARG A 16 -23.18 -0.12 19.56
C ARG A 16 -24.21 0.61 20.41
N LYS A 17 -23.96 0.82 21.71
CA LYS A 17 -24.89 1.57 22.58
C LYS A 17 -24.81 3.07 22.25
N ILE A 18 -25.95 3.75 22.30
CA ILE A 18 -26.03 5.22 22.23
C ILE A 18 -25.23 5.80 23.41
N LYS A 19 -24.40 6.84 23.16
CA LYS A 19 -23.46 7.44 24.14
C LYS A 19 -22.47 6.44 24.76
N ASN A 20 -21.85 5.60 23.93
CA ASN A 20 -20.78 4.72 24.41
C ASN A 20 -19.43 5.46 24.48
N ARG A 21 -18.51 4.93 25.31
CA ARG A 21 -17.16 5.48 25.51
C ARG A 21 -16.22 5.40 24.30
N PHE A 22 -16.63 4.77 23.20
CA PHE A 22 -15.86 4.57 21.98
C PHE A 22 -16.39 5.42 20.80
N TRP A 23 -17.26 6.39 21.07
CA TRP A 23 -17.97 7.18 20.07
C TRP A 23 -17.01 7.82 19.06
N GLY A 24 -17.17 7.50 17.77
CA GLY A 24 -16.31 7.98 16.67
C GLY A 24 -14.86 7.45 16.67
N ALA A 25 -14.40 6.86 17.77
CA ALA A 25 -13.01 6.39 17.91
C ALA A 25 -12.73 5.11 17.13
N LEU A 26 -13.76 4.30 16.89
CA LEU A 26 -13.65 3.01 16.18
C LEU A 26 -14.02 3.10 14.70
N GLU A 27 -13.98 4.31 14.13
CA GLU A 27 -14.15 4.53 12.70
C GLU A 27 -12.89 4.16 11.91
N PRO A 28 -13.02 3.64 10.67
CA PRO A 28 -11.87 3.39 9.81
C PRO A 28 -11.03 4.64 9.59
N MET A 29 -9.72 4.45 9.50
CA MET A 29 -8.73 5.53 9.28
C MET A 29 -8.61 6.53 10.44
N SER A 30 -9.10 6.22 11.64
CA SER A 30 -8.78 6.99 12.85
C SER A 30 -7.47 6.50 13.49
N LEU A 31 -6.59 7.42 13.85
CA LEU A 31 -5.46 7.17 14.73
C LEU A 31 -5.92 7.31 16.19
N ILE A 32 -5.79 6.23 16.94
CA ILE A 32 -6.23 6.17 18.33
C ILE A 32 -5.13 5.63 19.24
N HIS A 33 -5.15 6.10 20.49
CA HIS A 33 -4.51 5.39 21.59
C HIS A 33 -5.48 4.32 22.11
N LEU A 34 -5.03 3.07 22.25
CA LEU A 34 -5.87 1.95 22.67
C LEU A 34 -5.33 1.25 23.91
N MET A 35 -6.23 0.90 24.83
CA MET A 35 -5.95 -0.03 25.93
C MET A 35 -6.80 -1.28 25.77
N TYR A 36 -6.15 -2.44 25.70
CA TYR A 36 -6.81 -3.73 25.56
C TYR A 36 -6.15 -4.78 26.44
N PHE A 37 -6.94 -5.79 26.82
CA PHE A 37 -6.50 -6.87 27.71
C PHE A 37 -6.89 -8.23 27.12
N GLY A 38 -6.03 -9.22 27.32
CA GLY A 38 -6.27 -10.59 26.89
C GLY A 38 -5.16 -11.52 27.36
N LYS A 39 -5.43 -12.82 27.29
CA LYS A 39 -4.40 -13.84 27.52
C LYS A 39 -3.56 -13.98 26.26
N GLU A 40 -2.23 -14.14 26.37
CA GLU A 40 -1.30 -14.22 25.23
C GLU A 40 -1.70 -15.27 24.17
N HIS A 41 -2.38 -16.35 24.57
CA HIS A 41 -2.82 -17.41 23.65
C HIS A 41 -4.20 -17.19 23.02
N LYS A 42 -4.87 -16.05 23.26
CA LYS A 42 -6.15 -15.74 22.62
C LYS A 42 -5.93 -14.82 21.42
N SER A 43 -6.51 -15.19 20.28
CA SER A 43 -6.54 -14.38 19.05
C SER A 43 -7.45 -13.15 19.13
N LEU A 44 -8.22 -13.00 20.21
CA LEU A 44 -9.21 -11.94 20.35
C LEU A 44 -9.12 -11.28 21.73
N PHE A 45 -8.71 -10.02 21.73
CA PHE A 45 -8.56 -9.20 22.93
C PHE A 45 -9.86 -8.46 23.28
N ARG A 46 -9.97 -7.98 24.52
CA ARG A 46 -11.06 -7.09 24.93
C ARG A 46 -10.57 -5.65 24.92
N LEU A 47 -11.24 -4.80 24.15
CA LEU A 47 -10.98 -3.36 24.17
C LEU A 47 -11.58 -2.76 25.44
N ASN A 48 -10.73 -2.08 26.22
CA ASN A 48 -11.13 -1.41 27.46
C ASN A 48 -11.27 0.09 27.29
N HIS A 49 -10.35 0.75 26.57
CA HIS A 49 -10.35 2.19 26.40
C HIS A 49 -9.82 2.59 25.02
N SER A 50 -10.29 3.71 24.50
CA SER A 50 -9.75 4.31 23.27
C SER A 50 -9.86 5.83 23.32
N ASP A 51 -8.77 6.54 23.02
CA ASP A 51 -8.76 7.99 22.84
C ASP A 51 -8.38 8.33 21.39
N ILE A 52 -9.11 9.25 20.78
CA ILE A 52 -8.80 9.74 19.44
C ILE A 52 -7.59 10.65 19.51
N ILE A 53 -6.55 10.34 18.73
CA ILE A 53 -5.40 11.22 18.52
C ILE A 53 -5.65 12.06 17.27
N GLU A 54 -6.05 11.42 16.19
CA GLU A 54 -6.43 12.06 14.94
C GLU A 54 -7.56 11.25 14.28
N SER A 55 -8.66 11.91 13.95
CA SER A 55 -9.82 11.25 13.35
C SER A 55 -9.67 11.06 11.85
N PHE A 56 -8.87 11.90 11.18
CA PHE A 56 -8.79 12.01 9.73
C PHE A 56 -10.17 12.11 9.06
N GLN A 57 -11.10 12.86 9.68
CA GLN A 57 -12.49 12.95 9.22
C GLN A 57 -12.60 13.43 7.77
N THR A 58 -11.73 14.35 7.33
CA THR A 58 -11.78 14.88 5.95
C THR A 58 -11.47 13.82 4.88
N ILE A 59 -10.81 12.70 5.24
CA ILE A 59 -10.66 11.54 4.33
C ILE A 59 -12.02 10.88 4.10
N ARG A 60 -12.87 10.79 5.14
CA ARG A 60 -14.20 10.18 5.05
C ARG A 60 -15.23 11.08 4.36
N ASP A 61 -15.00 12.40 4.38
CA ASP A 61 -15.89 13.39 3.76
C ASP A 61 -15.62 13.56 2.25
N ASP A 62 -14.44 13.15 1.76
CA ASP A 62 -14.08 13.16 0.34
C ASP A 62 -14.11 11.74 -0.22
N PHE A 63 -14.89 11.52 -1.27
CA PHE A 63 -15.08 10.20 -1.87
C PHE A 63 -13.77 9.60 -2.41
N ASN A 64 -12.95 10.35 -3.15
CA ASN A 64 -11.68 9.86 -3.69
C ASN A 64 -10.69 9.48 -2.59
N LYS A 65 -10.66 10.28 -1.52
CA LYS A 65 -9.80 10.01 -0.35
C LYS A 65 -10.30 8.81 0.43
N LEU A 66 -11.60 8.70 0.68
CA LEU A 66 -12.22 7.58 1.38
C LEU A 66 -11.83 6.24 0.73
N TYR A 67 -12.02 6.11 -0.57
CA TYR A 67 -11.70 4.86 -1.26
C TYR A 67 -10.20 4.57 -1.32
N THR A 68 -9.36 5.61 -1.48
CA THR A 68 -7.91 5.45 -1.40
C THR A 68 -7.47 4.95 -0.03
N GLY A 69 -8.07 5.47 1.04
CA GLY A 69 -7.81 5.03 2.41
C GLY A 69 -8.29 3.59 2.66
N VAL A 70 -9.49 3.24 2.19
CA VAL A 70 -10.01 1.86 2.23
C VAL A 70 -9.08 0.90 1.48
N TYR A 71 -8.54 1.30 0.33
CA TYR A 71 -7.58 0.51 -0.42
C TYR A 71 -6.29 0.26 0.36
N PHE A 72 -5.75 1.29 1.03
CA PHE A 72 -4.57 1.13 1.89
C PHE A 72 -4.84 0.17 3.06
N LEU A 73 -6.03 0.25 3.66
CA LEU A 73 -6.43 -0.66 4.73
C LEU A 73 -6.61 -2.10 4.23
N ASP A 74 -7.23 -2.33 3.07
CA ASP A 74 -7.42 -3.66 2.47
C ASP A 74 -6.09 -4.32 2.07
N LEU A 75 -5.15 -3.52 1.54
CA LEU A 75 -3.77 -3.94 1.27
C LEU A 75 -3.08 -4.42 2.54
N ILE A 76 -3.10 -3.62 3.60
CA ILE A 76 -2.49 -3.97 4.89
C ILE A 76 -3.16 -5.20 5.49
N ASP A 77 -4.50 -5.27 5.45
CA ASP A 77 -5.22 -6.39 6.03
C ASP A 77 -4.94 -7.70 5.28
N SER A 78 -4.82 -7.63 3.95
CA SER A 78 -4.56 -8.79 3.11
C SER A 78 -3.11 -9.25 3.13
N MET A 79 -2.13 -8.34 3.18
CA MET A 79 -0.71 -8.67 3.08
C MET A 79 -0.05 -8.96 4.42
N ILE A 80 -0.52 -8.36 5.52
CA ILE A 80 0.17 -8.43 6.81
C ILE A 80 -0.54 -9.40 7.73
N LEU A 81 0.21 -10.31 8.33
CA LEU A 81 -0.30 -11.29 9.30
C LEU A 81 -0.60 -10.63 10.66
N GLU A 82 -1.53 -11.21 11.40
CA GLU A 82 -1.79 -10.81 12.79
C GLU A 82 -0.58 -11.05 13.68
N GLY A 83 -0.32 -10.12 14.61
CA GLY A 83 0.84 -10.18 15.49
C GLY A 83 2.19 -9.91 14.83
N HIS A 84 2.27 -9.73 13.51
CA HIS A 84 3.51 -9.34 12.84
C HIS A 84 3.90 -7.91 13.22
N ARG A 85 4.92 -7.79 14.09
CA ARG A 85 5.38 -6.51 14.65
C ARG A 85 6.38 -5.85 13.70
N GLU A 86 5.89 -4.99 12.82
CA GLU A 86 6.73 -4.17 11.96
C GLU A 86 6.33 -2.69 12.05
N LYS A 87 7.13 -1.92 12.79
CA LYS A 87 6.89 -0.50 13.04
C LYS A 87 6.88 0.31 11.75
N LYS A 88 7.70 -0.07 10.76
CA LYS A 88 7.78 0.64 9.47
C LYS A 88 6.47 0.54 8.68
N ILE A 89 5.73 -0.56 8.81
CA ILE A 89 4.44 -0.73 8.14
C ILE A 89 3.38 0.16 8.79
N PHE A 90 3.36 0.24 10.13
CA PHE A 90 2.50 1.20 10.82
C PHE A 90 2.84 2.64 10.42
N ALA A 91 4.13 2.99 10.40
CA ALA A 91 4.60 4.31 9.98
C ALA A 91 4.21 4.63 8.54
N LEU A 92 4.33 3.68 7.61
CA LEU A 92 3.88 3.83 6.23
C LEU A 92 2.37 4.13 6.17
N LEU A 93 1.54 3.35 6.85
CA LEU A 93 0.09 3.57 6.88
C LEU A 93 -0.26 4.93 7.48
N TYR A 94 0.31 5.28 8.63
CA TYR A 94 0.06 6.55 9.30
C TYR A 94 0.46 7.74 8.41
N GLN A 95 1.68 7.74 7.86
CA GLN A 95 2.17 8.83 7.02
C GLN A 95 1.37 8.94 5.72
N SER A 96 0.93 7.81 5.15
CA SER A 96 0.09 7.81 3.96
C SER A 96 -1.31 8.32 4.24
N LEU A 97 -1.92 8.00 5.39
CA LEU A 97 -3.21 8.60 5.79
C LEU A 97 -3.06 10.11 6.05
N ALA A 98 -1.98 10.54 6.70
CA ALA A 98 -1.71 11.96 6.91
C ALA A 98 -1.51 12.73 5.58
N ALA A 99 -0.80 12.14 4.61
CA ALA A 99 -0.65 12.71 3.28
C ALA A 99 -1.98 12.72 2.53
N LEU A 100 -2.74 11.62 2.56
CA LEU A 100 -4.07 11.51 1.94
C LEU A 100 -5.05 12.57 2.45
N ASN A 101 -4.97 12.91 3.73
CA ASN A 101 -5.78 13.96 4.35
C ASN A 101 -5.53 15.33 3.69
N GLN A 102 -4.29 15.62 3.31
CA GLN A 102 -3.85 16.94 2.83
C GLN A 102 -3.79 17.06 1.30
N GLN A 103 -3.38 16.00 0.60
CA GLN A 103 -3.11 16.03 -0.84
C GLN A 103 -4.39 15.99 -1.68
N THR A 104 -4.31 16.51 -2.90
CA THR A 104 -5.36 16.40 -3.92
C THR A 104 -5.00 15.40 -5.01
N GLU A 105 -3.71 15.30 -5.36
CA GLU A 105 -3.20 14.35 -6.37
C GLU A 105 -2.85 13.00 -5.71
N LEU A 106 -3.75 12.02 -5.84
CA LEU A 106 -3.67 10.78 -5.06
C LEU A 106 -2.94 9.62 -5.75
N GLU A 107 -2.79 9.66 -7.08
CA GLU A 107 -2.12 8.58 -7.83
C GLU A 107 -0.66 8.32 -7.39
N PRO A 108 0.19 9.36 -7.20
CA PRO A 108 1.54 9.15 -6.68
C PRO A 108 1.55 8.46 -5.33
N LEU A 109 0.66 8.88 -4.43
CA LEU A 109 0.54 8.31 -3.09
C LEU A 109 0.09 6.84 -3.15
N ARG A 110 -0.83 6.49 -4.06
CA ARG A 110 -1.28 5.11 -4.29
C ARG A 110 -0.14 4.21 -4.77
N ARG A 111 0.58 4.63 -5.81
CA ARG A 111 1.71 3.85 -6.35
C ARG A 111 2.84 3.72 -5.33
N LEU A 112 3.11 4.79 -4.57
CA LEU A 112 4.09 4.80 -3.48
C LEU A 112 3.74 3.78 -2.41
N PHE A 113 2.48 3.80 -1.95
CA PHE A 113 2.04 2.92 -0.88
C PHE A 113 2.20 1.45 -1.27
N GLU A 114 1.77 1.08 -2.47
CA GLU A 114 1.89 -0.29 -2.99
C GLU A 114 3.34 -0.78 -3.04
N ILE A 115 4.24 -0.02 -3.68
CA ILE A 115 5.63 -0.46 -3.85
C ILE A 115 6.38 -0.51 -2.52
N ARG A 116 6.09 0.41 -1.59
CA ARG A 116 6.70 0.40 -0.27
C ARG A 116 6.15 -0.72 0.61
N LEU A 117 4.85 -0.99 0.54
CA LEU A 117 4.27 -2.12 1.27
C LEU A 117 4.82 -3.44 0.77
N LEU A 118 4.92 -3.64 -0.55
CA LEU A 118 5.62 -4.79 -1.14
C LEU A 118 7.05 -4.90 -0.61
N SER A 119 7.79 -3.79 -0.61
CA SER A 119 9.18 -3.76 -0.13
C SER A 119 9.31 -4.11 1.35
N LEU A 120 8.49 -3.49 2.21
CA LEU A 120 8.46 -3.78 3.65
C LEU A 120 7.97 -5.20 3.96
N SER A 121 7.24 -5.83 3.05
CA SER A 121 6.80 -7.22 3.16
C SER A 121 7.83 -8.22 2.61
N GLY A 122 9.01 -7.76 2.17
CA GLY A 122 10.08 -8.60 1.64
C GLY A 122 9.99 -8.92 0.14
N TYR A 123 9.11 -8.23 -0.60
CA TYR A 123 8.85 -8.46 -2.02
C TYR A 123 9.35 -7.30 -2.91
N THR A 124 10.41 -6.59 -2.50
CA THR A 124 11.01 -5.53 -3.32
C THR A 124 11.47 -6.10 -4.66
N PRO A 125 10.97 -5.60 -5.80
CA PRO A 125 11.45 -6.05 -7.10
C PRO A 125 12.89 -5.58 -7.36
N GLN A 126 13.69 -6.41 -8.01
CA GLN A 126 15.03 -6.04 -8.45
C GLN A 126 14.94 -5.08 -9.65
N LEU A 127 15.42 -3.85 -9.46
CA LEU A 127 15.34 -2.74 -10.42
C LEU A 127 16.70 -2.12 -10.76
N GLU A 128 17.82 -2.56 -10.17
CA GLU A 128 19.14 -1.98 -10.44
C GLU A 128 19.88 -2.68 -11.57
N HIS A 129 19.91 -4.00 -11.50
CA HIS A 129 20.62 -4.85 -12.46
C HIS A 129 19.74 -6.04 -12.83
N CYS A 130 20.13 -6.78 -13.88
CA CYS A 130 19.49 -8.03 -14.24
C CYS A 130 19.40 -8.96 -13.01
N VAL A 131 18.22 -9.50 -12.74
CA VAL A 131 18.00 -10.35 -11.57
C VAL A 131 18.76 -11.68 -11.66
N LEU A 132 19.05 -12.15 -12.88
CA LEU A 132 19.75 -13.42 -13.14
C LEU A 132 21.28 -13.27 -13.18
N CYS A 133 21.82 -12.36 -13.99
CA CYS A 133 23.27 -12.26 -14.22
C CYS A 133 23.94 -11.01 -13.62
N LYS A 134 23.18 -10.12 -12.99
CA LYS A 134 23.68 -8.86 -12.38
C LYS A 134 24.26 -7.83 -13.35
N SER A 135 24.17 -8.03 -14.67
CA SER A 135 24.53 -6.99 -15.64
C SER A 135 23.56 -5.81 -15.60
N LEU A 136 24.01 -4.62 -15.98
CA LEU A 136 23.11 -3.48 -16.12
C LEU A 136 22.08 -3.73 -17.24
N PRO A 137 20.82 -3.31 -17.06
CA PRO A 137 19.83 -3.33 -18.14
C PRO A 137 20.13 -2.22 -19.15
N GLU A 138 19.65 -2.40 -20.37
CA GLU A 138 19.75 -1.39 -21.42
C GLU A 138 18.67 -0.30 -21.25
N ASN A 139 18.85 0.82 -21.95
CA ASN A 139 17.85 1.88 -22.00
C ASN A 139 16.71 1.54 -22.97
N GLY A 140 15.56 2.19 -22.81
CA GLY A 140 14.38 1.96 -23.62
C GLY A 140 13.40 1.01 -22.95
N LYS A 141 13.14 -0.15 -23.57
CA LYS A 141 12.22 -1.17 -23.06
C LYS A 141 12.98 -2.25 -22.28
N ILE A 142 12.78 -2.26 -20.98
CA ILE A 142 13.45 -3.15 -20.02
C ILE A 142 12.53 -4.34 -19.72
N PRO A 143 12.91 -5.58 -20.08
CA PRO A 143 12.12 -6.76 -19.75
C PRO A 143 12.02 -6.97 -18.24
N PHE A 144 10.85 -7.39 -17.77
CA PHE A 144 10.59 -7.72 -16.36
C PHE A 144 9.98 -9.13 -16.27
N SER A 145 10.45 -9.90 -15.30
CA SER A 145 9.96 -11.24 -14.99
C SER A 145 9.33 -11.25 -13.60
N TYR A 146 8.05 -11.60 -13.51
CA TYR A 146 7.39 -11.78 -12.22
C TYR A 146 7.91 -13.03 -11.50
N ALA A 147 8.23 -14.09 -12.25
CA ALA A 147 8.77 -15.33 -11.70
C ALA A 147 10.10 -15.12 -10.96
N HIS A 148 10.94 -14.20 -11.46
CA HIS A 148 12.20 -13.84 -10.82
C HIS A 148 12.14 -12.55 -10.00
N ASN A 149 10.97 -11.92 -9.88
CA ASN A 149 10.76 -10.64 -9.19
C ASN A 149 11.77 -9.54 -9.60
N GLY A 150 11.97 -9.32 -10.90
CA GLY A 150 12.94 -8.32 -11.32
C GLY A 150 13.14 -8.13 -12.81
N ILE A 151 13.95 -7.13 -13.14
CA ILE A 151 14.33 -6.80 -14.52
C ILE A 151 15.35 -7.79 -15.08
N LEU A 152 15.37 -7.93 -16.40
CA LEU A 152 16.32 -8.75 -17.16
C LEU A 152 17.12 -7.88 -18.14
N CYS A 153 18.37 -8.25 -18.41
CA CYS A 153 19.09 -7.76 -19.60
C CYS A 153 18.65 -8.54 -20.85
N ILE A 154 18.98 -8.05 -22.05
CA ILE A 154 18.57 -8.72 -23.31
C ILE A 154 19.07 -10.18 -23.36
N ALA A 155 20.33 -10.42 -22.99
CA ALA A 155 20.91 -11.77 -23.03
C ALA A 155 20.20 -12.77 -22.10
N CYS A 156 19.64 -12.31 -20.98
CA CYS A 156 18.86 -13.14 -20.07
C CYS A 156 17.38 -13.23 -20.50
N SER A 157 16.84 -12.18 -21.12
CA SER A 157 15.45 -12.16 -21.56
C SER A 157 15.17 -13.16 -22.69
N ASN A 158 16.18 -13.58 -23.45
CA ASN A 158 16.06 -14.64 -24.45
C ASN A 158 15.93 -16.06 -23.86
N ARG A 159 16.22 -16.22 -22.56
CA ARG A 159 16.27 -17.53 -21.88
C ARG A 159 15.33 -17.63 -20.69
N ALA A 160 14.65 -16.54 -20.35
CA ALA A 160 13.73 -16.45 -19.23
C ALA A 160 12.39 -15.87 -19.69
N ARG A 161 11.33 -16.18 -18.96
CA ARG A 161 10.00 -15.65 -19.23
C ARG A 161 9.98 -14.13 -19.01
N ILE A 162 9.64 -13.40 -20.07
CA ILE A 162 9.31 -11.97 -20.03
C ILE A 162 7.81 -11.85 -19.86
N ASP A 163 7.38 -11.19 -18.78
CA ASP A 163 5.95 -10.96 -18.55
C ASP A 163 5.50 -9.60 -19.04
N ILE A 164 6.34 -8.57 -18.86
CA ILE A 164 6.10 -7.21 -19.34
C ILE A 164 7.41 -6.53 -19.75
N GLN A 165 7.30 -5.40 -20.44
CA GLN A 165 8.41 -4.50 -20.71
C GLN A 165 8.11 -3.13 -20.10
N LEU A 166 9.06 -2.62 -19.32
CA LEU A 166 8.98 -1.31 -18.68
C LEU A 166 9.79 -0.28 -19.45
N SER A 167 9.31 0.95 -19.54
CA SER A 167 10.20 2.03 -19.97
C SER A 167 11.29 2.31 -18.91
N THR A 168 12.47 2.79 -19.35
CA THR A 168 13.49 3.32 -18.43
C THR A 168 12.91 4.37 -17.47
N GLY A 169 11.99 5.21 -17.96
CA GLY A 169 11.28 6.18 -17.15
C GLY A 169 10.49 5.51 -16.02
N THR A 170 9.66 4.51 -16.33
CA THR A 170 8.90 3.76 -15.33
C THR A 170 9.80 3.11 -14.28
N ARG A 171 10.87 2.42 -14.69
CA ARG A 171 11.86 1.85 -13.77
C ARG A 171 12.39 2.90 -12.80
N ASN A 172 12.81 4.06 -13.31
CA ASN A 172 13.34 5.16 -12.49
C ASN A 172 12.29 5.74 -11.55
N TYR A 173 11.02 5.80 -11.97
CA TYR A 173 9.93 6.24 -11.08
C TYR A 173 9.66 5.24 -9.97
N ILE A 174 9.62 3.93 -10.24
CA ILE A 174 9.43 2.93 -9.19
C ILE A 174 10.55 3.04 -8.15
N LYS A 175 11.81 3.22 -8.59
CA LYS A 175 12.93 3.53 -7.70
C LYS A 175 12.68 4.82 -6.90
N LYS A 176 12.28 5.90 -7.55
CA LYS A 176 12.00 7.18 -6.86
C LYS A 176 10.87 7.07 -5.83
N LEU A 177 9.84 6.27 -6.10
CA LEU A 177 8.72 6.02 -5.19
C LEU A 177 9.16 5.28 -3.92
N LEU A 178 10.22 4.46 -3.98
CA LEU A 178 10.81 3.82 -2.81
C LEU A 178 11.49 4.83 -1.87
N ASP A 179 12.01 5.94 -2.41
CA ASP A 179 12.89 6.87 -1.66
C ASP A 179 12.26 8.24 -1.33
N VAL A 180 11.31 8.73 -2.12
CA VAL A 180 10.74 10.09 -1.97
C VAL A 180 10.03 10.31 -0.63
N GLU A 181 9.98 11.52 -0.10
CA GLU A 181 9.16 11.77 1.08
C GLU A 181 7.67 11.65 0.77
N ILE A 182 6.91 10.95 1.64
CA ILE A 182 5.47 10.71 1.43
C ILE A 182 4.70 12.04 1.35
N LYS A 183 5.08 13.01 2.19
CA LYS A 183 4.45 14.34 2.24
C LYS A 183 4.57 15.11 0.92
N THR A 184 5.62 14.88 0.14
CA THR A 184 5.90 15.63 -1.10
C THR A 184 5.66 14.81 -2.36
N CYS A 185 5.19 13.56 -2.24
CA CYS A 185 5.06 12.66 -3.38
C CYS A 185 4.03 13.10 -4.42
N GLU A 186 3.03 13.93 -4.05
CA GLU A 186 2.05 14.53 -4.99
C GLU A 186 2.71 15.34 -6.12
N ARG A 187 3.93 15.84 -5.89
CA ARG A 187 4.71 16.59 -6.89
C ARG A 187 5.21 15.72 -8.03
N LEU A 188 5.19 14.40 -7.88
CA LEU A 188 5.57 13.46 -8.92
C LEU A 188 4.48 13.42 -9.99
N LYS A 189 4.73 14.08 -11.12
CA LYS A 189 3.84 14.03 -12.28
C LYS A 189 4.18 12.83 -13.15
N PHE A 190 3.19 11.96 -13.37
CA PHE A 190 3.31 10.82 -14.27
C PHE A 190 2.51 11.07 -15.54
N SER A 191 3.04 10.65 -16.68
CA SER A 191 2.18 10.47 -17.86
C SER A 191 1.28 9.26 -17.63
N LYS A 192 0.09 9.26 -18.24
CA LYS A 192 -0.89 8.16 -18.18
C LYS A 192 -0.26 6.79 -18.49
N SER A 193 0.64 6.75 -19.48
CA SER A 193 1.38 5.53 -19.85
C SER A 193 2.25 5.00 -18.71
N LYS A 194 2.99 5.87 -18.01
CA LYS A 194 3.87 5.46 -16.90
C LYS A 194 3.07 5.02 -15.68
N THR A 195 1.97 5.72 -15.36
CA THR A 195 1.06 5.30 -14.28
C THR A 195 0.53 3.90 -14.54
N ASN A 196 0.10 3.61 -15.77
CA ASN A 196 -0.39 2.29 -16.16
C ASN A 196 0.67 1.20 -16.08
N GLU A 197 1.93 1.50 -16.46
CA GLU A 197 3.01 0.53 -16.32
C GLU A 197 3.32 0.24 -14.85
N ILE A 198 3.40 1.27 -14.00
CA ILE A 198 3.62 1.11 -12.55
C ILE A 198 2.48 0.29 -11.94
N GLU A 199 1.23 0.64 -12.26
CA GLU A 199 0.05 -0.08 -11.78
C GLU A 199 0.05 -1.55 -12.16
N LYS A 200 0.37 -1.87 -13.42
CA LYS A 200 0.48 -3.27 -13.87
C LYS A 200 1.52 -4.05 -13.07
N VAL A 201 2.68 -3.45 -12.82
CA VAL A 201 3.75 -4.07 -12.02
C VAL A 201 3.28 -4.32 -10.60
N THR A 202 2.86 -3.26 -9.90
CA THR A 202 2.55 -3.33 -8.47
C THR A 202 1.34 -4.22 -8.22
N HIS A 203 0.29 -4.09 -9.03
CA HIS A 203 -0.90 -4.93 -8.93
C HIS A 203 -0.56 -6.41 -9.14
N ARG A 204 0.23 -6.75 -10.16
CA ARG A 204 0.58 -8.15 -10.41
C ARG A 204 1.50 -8.73 -9.33
N LEU A 205 2.39 -7.93 -8.75
CA LEU A 205 3.22 -8.35 -7.61
C LEU A 205 2.35 -8.60 -6.36
N VAL A 206 1.41 -7.70 -6.06
CA VAL A 206 0.43 -7.89 -4.97
C VAL A 206 -0.39 -9.16 -5.20
N LEU A 207 -0.95 -9.35 -6.40
CA LEU A 207 -1.70 -10.54 -6.75
C LEU A 207 -0.89 -11.83 -6.60
N SER A 208 0.37 -11.82 -7.02
CA SER A 208 1.25 -13.00 -6.93
C SER A 208 1.56 -13.36 -5.48
N HIS A 209 1.65 -12.36 -4.61
CA HIS A 209 1.81 -12.56 -3.17
C HIS A 209 0.53 -13.06 -2.49
N LEU A 210 -0.63 -12.47 -2.82
CA LEU A 210 -1.91 -12.79 -2.18
C LEU A 210 -2.57 -14.07 -2.71
N GLY A 211 -2.28 -14.47 -3.95
CA GLY A 211 -2.95 -15.58 -4.64
C GLY A 211 -4.42 -15.31 -5.01
N ARG A 212 -4.94 -14.12 -4.70
CA ARG A 212 -6.31 -13.67 -4.99
C ARG A 212 -6.35 -12.17 -5.18
N GLU A 213 -7.43 -11.68 -5.79
CA GLU A 213 -7.67 -10.25 -5.95
C GLU A 213 -8.06 -9.56 -4.64
N LEU A 214 -7.67 -8.29 -4.50
CA LEU A 214 -8.13 -7.41 -3.43
C LEU A 214 -9.58 -7.00 -3.68
N LYS A 215 -10.37 -6.94 -2.61
CA LYS A 215 -11.80 -6.59 -2.73
C LYS A 215 -11.98 -5.15 -3.20
N SER A 216 -11.08 -4.27 -2.76
CA SER A 216 -11.10 -2.85 -3.09
C SER A 216 -10.52 -2.51 -4.47
N TYR A 217 -9.73 -3.40 -5.09
CA TYR A 217 -9.00 -3.08 -6.33
C TYR A 217 -9.91 -2.76 -7.54
N PRO A 218 -10.98 -3.53 -7.84
CA PRO A 218 -11.85 -3.23 -8.99
C PRO A 218 -12.45 -1.82 -8.93
N PHE A 219 -12.83 -1.38 -7.73
CA PHE A 219 -13.40 -0.05 -7.53
C PHE A 219 -12.35 1.05 -7.72
N ILE A 220 -11.18 0.89 -7.10
CA ILE A 220 -10.03 1.79 -7.20
C ILE A 220 -9.57 1.97 -8.65
N LYS A 221 -9.58 0.88 -9.43
CA LYS A 221 -9.24 0.92 -10.85
C LYS A 221 -10.27 1.73 -11.65
N ASN A 222 -11.56 1.50 -11.41
CA ASN A 222 -12.63 2.23 -12.09
C ASN A 222 -12.56 3.75 -11.78
N MET A 223 -12.32 4.12 -10.52
CA MET A 223 -12.12 5.52 -10.15
C MET A 223 -10.94 6.17 -10.85
N ALA A 224 -9.80 5.46 -10.94
CA ALA A 224 -8.64 5.93 -11.67
C ALA A 224 -8.95 6.14 -13.17
N GLU A 225 -9.78 5.29 -13.76
CA GLU A 225 -10.21 5.44 -15.16
C GLU A 225 -11.14 6.65 -15.35
N LEU A 226 -12.09 6.88 -14.43
CA LEU A 226 -12.98 8.05 -14.45
C LEU A 226 -12.22 9.37 -14.32
N ALA A 227 -11.30 9.47 -13.35
CA ALA A 227 -10.48 10.66 -13.14
C ALA A 227 -9.54 10.97 -14.33
N ARG A 228 -9.23 9.98 -15.16
CA ARG A 228 -8.40 10.17 -16.38
C ARG A 228 -9.20 10.59 -17.61
N ASN A 229 -10.54 10.60 -17.51
CA ASN A 229 -11.46 10.92 -18.60
C ASN A 229 -12.27 12.22 -18.34
N SER A 230 -12.26 12.72 -17.11
CA SER A 230 -12.70 14.06 -16.70
C SER A 230 -11.60 15.10 -16.91
#